data_AF-A0A329S4X3-F1
#
_entry.id   AF-A0A329S4X3-F1
#
_cell.length_a   1.000
_cell.length_b   1.000
_cell.length_c   1.000
_cell.angle_alpha   90.00
_cell.angle_beta   90.00
_cell.angle_gamma   90.00
#
_symmetry.space_group_name_H-M   'P 1'
#
loop_
_entity.id
_entity.type
_entity.pdbx_description
1 polymer ?
#
loop_
_entity_poly.entity_id
_entity_poly.type
_entity_poly.pdbx_seq_one_letter_code
_entity_poly.pdbx_strand_id
1 'polypeptide(L)'
;MVDKGLVRRMMLTRRQHDVCDACQLGKQNKKSHRKKLDRGPKSPNQVVYADLFIPSKGNGTRFEAVLVLMDGYSRFAIIHILTCKSSAVVNKHIKEYILWAERQAGRNRSLGEHSTYRVQQVLTDKGGEFVNGDIDGWYSAYGIEHVKVGPKSSQLNLCERTHQSLMGMTKAMMAQSGFPRSLWPEAMRNAVYIKNRVYNMGTQAIP
;
A
#
# COMPACT_ATOMS: atom_id res chain seq x y z
N MET A 1 -9.29 -17.09 7.72
CA MET A 1 -9.51 -18.36 8.44
C MET A 1 -8.15 -19.01 8.58
N VAL A 2 -7.79 -19.43 9.79
CA VAL A 2 -6.54 -20.16 10.06
C VAL A 2 -7.00 -21.56 10.47
N ASP A 3 -6.57 -22.58 9.75
CA ASP A 3 -6.92 -23.96 10.08
C ASP A 3 -6.21 -24.41 11.37
N LYS A 4 -6.83 -25.34 12.08
CA LYS A 4 -6.19 -25.98 13.25
C LYS A 4 -4.85 -26.59 12.83
N GLY A 5 -3.79 -26.34 13.60
CA GLY A 5 -2.46 -26.95 13.38
C GLY A 5 -1.39 -26.01 12.79
N LEU A 6 -1.72 -24.76 12.44
CA LEU A 6 -0.76 -23.80 11.91
C LEU A 6 0.22 -23.22 12.95
N VAL A 7 -0.06 -23.38 14.24
CA VAL A 7 0.83 -22.96 15.34
C VAL A 7 0.90 -24.09 16.37
N ARG A 8 2.11 -24.58 16.68
CA ARG A 8 2.33 -25.59 17.73
C ARG A 8 2.16 -24.96 19.12
N ARG A 9 1.49 -25.68 20.03
CA ARG A 9 1.24 -25.30 21.44
C ARG A 9 0.31 -24.10 21.69
N MET A 10 -0.43 -23.62 20.68
CA MET A 10 -1.57 -22.71 20.90
C MET A 10 -2.89 -23.44 20.70
N MET A 11 -3.75 -23.43 21.74
CA MET A 11 -5.16 -23.81 21.58
C MET A 11 -5.89 -22.68 20.85
N LEU A 12 -6.14 -22.85 19.56
CA LEU A 12 -6.99 -21.93 18.79
C LEU A 12 -8.46 -22.22 19.14
N THR A 13 -9.05 -21.40 20.01
CA THR A 13 -10.50 -21.35 20.16
C THR A 13 -11.11 -20.79 18.87
N ARG A 14 -12.21 -21.41 18.39
CA ARG A 14 -12.94 -20.90 17.22
C ARG A 14 -13.43 -19.51 17.61
N ARG A 15 -12.96 -18.43 16.96
CA ARG A 15 -13.46 -17.08 17.24
C ARG A 15 -14.97 -17.07 16.97
N GLN A 16 -15.77 -16.95 18.02
CA GLN A 16 -17.16 -16.50 17.90
C GLN A 16 -17.07 -15.01 17.55
N HIS A 17 -17.05 -14.69 16.26
CA HIS A 17 -17.16 -13.32 15.81
C HIS A 17 -18.63 -13.09 15.53
N ASP A 18 -19.28 -12.23 16.32
CA ASP A 18 -20.55 -11.65 15.91
C ASP A 18 -20.33 -10.87 14.61
N VAL A 19 -21.35 -10.87 13.76
CA VAL A 19 -21.32 -10.15 12.50
C VAL A 19 -21.17 -8.66 12.81
N CYS A 20 -20.01 -8.09 12.48
CA CYS A 20 -19.76 -6.66 12.64
C CYS A 20 -20.29 -5.93 11.40
N ASP A 21 -21.36 -5.15 11.56
CA ASP A 21 -21.99 -4.39 10.49
C ASP A 21 -21.02 -3.42 9.81
N ALA A 22 -20.17 -2.74 10.60
CA ALA A 22 -19.13 -1.86 10.07
C ALA A 22 -18.11 -2.61 9.19
N CYS A 23 -17.76 -3.86 9.56
CA CYS A 23 -16.91 -4.70 8.72
C CYS A 23 -17.62 -5.16 7.45
N GLN A 24 -18.92 -5.46 7.50
CA GLN A 24 -19.68 -5.84 6.31
C GLN A 24 -19.77 -4.67 5.33
N LEU A 25 -20.17 -3.49 5.81
CA LEU A 25 -20.25 -2.26 5.02
C LEU A 25 -18.88 -1.89 4.42
N GLY A 26 -17.80 -2.03 5.18
CA GLY A 26 -16.44 -1.73 4.72
C GLY A 26 -15.84 -2.75 3.75
N LYS A 27 -16.33 -4.00 3.73
CA LYS A 27 -15.78 -5.12 2.93
C LYS A 27 -16.66 -5.55 1.76
N GLN A 28 -17.76 -4.85 1.52
CA GLN A 28 -18.64 -5.15 0.40
C GLN A 28 -17.90 -4.88 -0.93
N ASN A 29 -17.70 -5.92 -1.72
CA ASN A 29 -17.00 -5.86 -3.00
C ASN A 29 -17.93 -6.25 -4.15
N LYS A 30 -17.74 -5.64 -5.33
CA LYS A 30 -18.36 -6.09 -6.59
C LYS A 30 -17.85 -7.52 -6.92
N LYS A 31 -18.70 -8.37 -7.50
CA LYS A 31 -18.35 -9.76 -7.87
C LYS A 31 -17.02 -9.81 -8.66
N SER A 32 -16.13 -10.73 -8.30
CA SER A 32 -14.83 -10.88 -8.95
C SER A 32 -14.96 -11.60 -10.30
N HIS A 33 -14.19 -11.14 -11.29
CA HIS A 33 -13.90 -11.92 -12.50
C HIS A 33 -12.67 -12.79 -12.25
N ARG A 34 -12.63 -14.00 -12.84
CA ARG A 34 -11.43 -14.86 -12.84
C ARG A 34 -10.28 -14.12 -13.52
N LYS A 35 -9.24 -13.75 -12.78
CA LYS A 35 -7.96 -13.33 -13.33
C LYS A 35 -6.86 -14.20 -12.75
N LYS A 36 -5.98 -14.73 -13.59
CA LYS A 36 -4.68 -15.26 -13.17
C LYS A 36 -3.99 -14.16 -12.36
N LEU A 37 -3.59 -14.45 -11.13
CA LEU A 37 -2.78 -13.55 -10.33
C LEU A 37 -1.42 -13.47 -11.01
N ASP A 38 -1.20 -12.43 -11.81
CA ASP A 38 0.11 -12.20 -12.38
C ASP A 38 1.06 -11.83 -11.23
N ARG A 39 1.91 -12.78 -10.82
CA ARG A 39 2.89 -12.64 -9.74
C ARG A 39 4.15 -11.92 -10.27
N GLY A 40 3.97 -10.87 -11.07
CA GLY A 40 5.01 -10.25 -11.90
C GLY A 40 6.36 -10.03 -11.19
N PRO A 41 6.39 -9.39 -10.00
CA PRO A 41 7.63 -9.14 -9.26
C PRO A 41 8.18 -10.42 -8.59
N LYS A 42 9.47 -10.69 -8.79
CA LYS A 42 10.22 -11.86 -8.29
C LYS A 42 11.11 -11.54 -7.08
N SER A 43 11.40 -10.26 -6.83
CA SER A 43 12.21 -9.82 -5.70
C SER A 43 11.69 -8.51 -5.11
N PRO A 44 11.98 -8.21 -3.83
CA PRO A 44 11.71 -6.90 -3.24
C PRO A 44 12.22 -5.77 -4.11
N ASN A 45 11.49 -4.66 -4.14
CA ASN A 45 11.81 -3.42 -4.85
C ASN A 45 11.91 -3.54 -6.37
N GLN A 46 11.67 -4.71 -6.97
CA GLN A 46 11.66 -4.82 -8.44
C GLN A 46 10.63 -3.87 -9.06
N VAL A 47 9.47 -3.74 -8.44
CA VAL A 47 8.39 -2.86 -8.88
C VAL A 47 7.83 -2.12 -7.68
N VAL A 48 7.88 -0.79 -7.70
CA VAL A 48 7.20 0.07 -6.71
C VAL A 48 5.98 0.70 -7.38
N TYR A 49 4.84 0.60 -6.73
CA TYR A 49 3.61 1.27 -7.16
C TYR A 49 3.45 2.56 -6.36
N ALA A 50 3.15 3.65 -7.05
CA ALA A 50 2.84 4.94 -6.46
C ALA A 50 1.48 5.42 -6.96
N ASP A 51 0.61 5.80 -6.04
CA ASP A 51 -0.75 6.26 -6.34
C ASP A 51 -1.14 7.40 -5.39
N LEU A 52 -1.97 8.31 -5.89
CA LEU A 52 -2.46 9.46 -5.12
C LEU A 52 -3.94 9.29 -4.82
N PHE A 53 -4.27 9.18 -3.54
CA PHE A 53 -5.64 9.22 -3.06
C PHE A 53 -6.05 10.65 -2.69
N ILE A 54 -7.22 11.10 -3.16
CA ILE A 54 -7.77 12.41 -2.80
C ILE A 54 -8.96 12.19 -1.86
N PRO A 55 -8.86 12.55 -0.57
CA PRO A 55 -9.98 12.48 0.37
C PRO A 55 -11.12 13.43 -0.05
N SER A 56 -12.34 13.13 0.40
CA SER A 56 -13.52 13.97 0.09
C SER A 56 -13.34 15.40 0.58
N LYS A 57 -13.93 16.36 -0.14
CA LYS A 57 -14.00 17.77 0.32
C LYS A 57 -14.68 17.84 1.69
N GLY A 58 -14.17 18.69 2.57
CA GLY A 58 -14.71 18.82 3.94
C GLY A 58 -14.40 17.60 4.83
N ASN A 59 -13.25 16.94 4.63
CA ASN A 59 -12.81 15.81 5.45
C ASN A 59 -12.47 16.16 6.91
N GLY A 60 -12.63 17.42 7.33
CA GLY A 60 -12.36 17.90 8.68
C GLY A 60 -10.88 18.12 8.98
N THR A 61 -10.01 18.12 7.96
CA THR A 61 -8.56 18.32 8.11
C THR A 61 -8.01 19.24 7.02
N ARG A 62 -6.74 19.65 7.18
CA ARG A 62 -5.96 20.39 6.18
C ARG A 62 -5.35 19.51 5.07
N PHE A 63 -5.58 18.20 5.10
CA PHE A 63 -4.91 17.28 4.18
C PHE A 63 -5.71 17.12 2.89
N GLU A 64 -5.02 17.26 1.77
CA GLU A 64 -5.59 17.30 0.42
C GLU A 64 -5.36 16.00 -0.35
N ALA A 65 -4.35 15.23 0.04
CA ALA A 65 -3.99 13.99 -0.65
C ALA A 65 -3.30 12.99 0.28
N VAL A 66 -3.29 11.72 -0.12
CA VAL A 66 -2.48 10.67 0.48
C VAL A 66 -1.71 9.99 -0.64
N LEU A 67 -0.39 10.10 -0.60
CA LEU A 67 0.49 9.33 -1.46
C LEU A 67 0.65 7.92 -0.86
N VAL A 68 0.32 6.89 -1.64
CA VAL A 68 0.48 5.49 -1.27
C VAL A 68 1.64 4.91 -2.09
N LEU A 69 2.64 4.38 -1.40
CA LEU A 69 3.80 3.72 -2.00
C LEU A 69 3.80 2.27 -1.58
N MET A 70 3.86 1.34 -2.53
CA MET A 70 3.76 -0.09 -2.25
C MET A 70 4.79 -0.89 -3.04
N ASP A 71 5.52 -1.76 -2.34
CA ASP A 71 6.38 -2.75 -2.98
C ASP A 71 5.54 -3.87 -3.63
N GLY A 72 5.83 -4.13 -4.89
CA GLY A 72 5.13 -5.11 -5.72
C GLY A 72 5.35 -6.56 -5.29
N TYR A 73 6.47 -6.86 -4.62
CA TYR A 73 6.80 -8.21 -4.20
C TYR A 73 6.23 -8.54 -2.82
N SER A 74 6.68 -7.83 -1.77
CA SER A 74 6.27 -8.04 -0.37
C SER A 74 4.84 -7.56 -0.11
N ARG A 75 4.32 -6.66 -0.95
CA ARG A 75 3.09 -5.87 -0.72
C ARG A 75 3.23 -4.85 0.38
N PHE A 76 4.40 -4.66 0.98
CA PHE A 76 4.59 -3.66 2.02
C PHE A 76 4.20 -2.28 1.50
N ALA A 77 3.43 -1.53 2.28
CA ALA A 77 2.90 -0.23 1.87
C ALA A 77 3.24 0.86 2.88
N ILE A 78 3.63 2.03 2.40
CA ILE A 78 3.79 3.27 3.18
C ILE A 78 2.81 4.30 2.63
N ILE A 79 2.35 5.18 3.52
CA ILE A 79 1.56 6.34 3.14
C ILE A 79 2.22 7.63 3.60
N HIS A 80 2.07 8.67 2.80
CA HIS A 80 2.38 10.05 3.17
C HIS A 80 1.09 10.87 3.04
N ILE A 81 0.61 11.43 4.15
CA ILE A 81 -0.60 12.26 4.18
C ILE A 81 -0.16 13.70 3.95
N LEU A 82 -0.62 14.29 2.83
CA LEU A 82 -0.09 15.52 2.26
C LEU A 82 -1.05 16.69 2.42
N THR A 83 -0.51 17.88 2.68
CA THR A 83 -1.27 19.13 2.71
C THR A 83 -1.43 19.75 1.33
N CYS A 84 -0.66 19.32 0.34
CA CYS A 84 -0.84 19.68 -1.06
C CYS A 84 -0.32 18.57 -1.96
N LYS A 85 -0.83 18.51 -3.19
CA LYS A 85 -0.45 17.50 -4.20
C LYS A 85 0.48 18.05 -5.29
N SER A 86 1.28 19.07 -4.97
CA SER A 86 2.25 19.59 -5.94
C SER A 86 3.29 18.52 -6.28
N SER A 87 3.74 18.51 -7.53
CA SER A 87 4.78 17.59 -7.99
C SER A 87 6.01 17.64 -7.09
N ALA A 88 6.47 18.82 -6.65
CA ALA A 88 7.61 18.96 -5.75
C ALA A 88 7.44 18.19 -4.42
N VAL A 89 6.26 18.23 -3.80
CA VAL A 89 5.99 17.53 -2.54
C VAL A 89 5.87 16.02 -2.76
N VAL A 90 5.19 15.60 -3.83
CA VAL A 90 5.05 14.19 -4.20
C VAL A 90 6.41 13.58 -4.54
N ASN A 91 7.18 14.24 -5.42
CA ASN A 91 8.53 13.84 -5.82
C ASN A 91 9.44 13.65 -4.61
N LYS A 92 9.43 14.59 -3.65
CA LYS A 92 10.25 14.51 -2.43
C LYS A 92 10.00 13.19 -1.69
N HIS A 93 8.74 12.85 -1.44
CA HIS A 93 8.41 11.65 -0.68
C HIS A 93 8.69 10.35 -1.46
N ILE A 94 8.51 10.36 -2.79
CA ILE A 94 8.91 9.21 -3.62
C ILE A 94 10.42 8.98 -3.53
N LYS A 95 11.23 10.04 -3.69
CA LYS A 95 12.69 9.98 -3.60
C LYS A 95 13.13 9.46 -2.23
N GLU A 96 12.55 9.97 -1.14
CA GLU A 96 12.81 9.53 0.24
C GLU A 96 12.49 8.04 0.44
N TYR A 97 11.31 7.60 -0.03
CA TYR A 97 10.89 6.21 0.09
C TYR A 97 11.82 5.26 -0.67
N ILE A 98 12.18 5.58 -1.92
CA ILE A 98 13.05 4.73 -2.74
C ILE A 98 14.38 4.51 -2.00
N LEU A 99 15.04 5.60 -1.60
CA LEU A 99 16.30 5.54 -0.89
C LEU A 99 16.22 4.77 0.44
N TRP A 100 15.09 4.86 1.13
CA TRP A 100 14.82 4.09 2.35
C TRP A 100 14.60 2.60 2.06
N ALA A 101 13.77 2.28 1.07
CA ALA A 101 13.33 0.93 0.73
C ALA A 101 14.50 0.04 0.27
N GLU A 102 15.44 0.61 -0.47
CA GLU A 102 16.64 -0.10 -0.93
C GLU A 102 17.49 -0.63 0.22
N ARG A 103 17.53 0.11 1.33
CA ARG A 103 18.29 -0.26 2.54
C ARG A 103 17.49 -1.15 3.49
N GLN A 104 16.16 -1.11 3.46
CA GLN A 104 15.33 -1.88 4.40
C GLN A 104 15.08 -3.31 3.93
N ALA A 105 14.85 -3.53 2.64
CA ALA A 105 14.41 -4.82 2.12
C ALA A 105 15.39 -5.98 2.41
N GLY A 106 16.68 -5.68 2.65
CA GLY A 106 17.72 -6.65 2.98
C GLY A 106 18.00 -6.88 4.46
N ARG A 107 17.47 -6.05 5.38
CA ARG A 107 17.93 -6.02 6.79
C ARG A 107 17.59 -7.26 7.62
N ASN A 108 16.56 -8.01 7.26
CA ASN A 108 15.98 -9.07 8.10
C ASN A 108 16.21 -10.49 7.60
N ARG A 109 17.05 -10.70 6.58
CA ARG A 109 17.41 -12.07 6.18
C ARG A 109 18.47 -12.59 7.14
N SER A 110 18.04 -13.43 8.07
CA SER A 110 18.93 -14.24 8.90
C SER A 110 20.00 -14.87 8.01
N LEU A 111 21.29 -14.71 8.38
CA LEU A 111 22.52 -15.15 7.68
C LEU A 111 23.25 -14.04 6.91
N GLY A 112 23.88 -13.11 7.64
CA GLY A 112 25.18 -12.49 7.28
C GLY A 112 25.31 -11.64 6.01
N GLU A 113 24.33 -11.64 5.11
CA GLU A 113 24.42 -11.00 3.80
C GLU A 113 23.45 -9.81 3.74
N HIS A 114 24.00 -8.59 3.84
CA HIS A 114 23.24 -7.37 3.55
C HIS A 114 23.00 -7.27 2.04
N SER A 115 21.92 -7.89 1.55
CA SER A 115 21.50 -7.75 0.16
C SER A 115 20.77 -6.42 -0.04
N THR A 116 21.36 -5.49 -0.77
CA THR A 116 20.67 -4.26 -1.20
C THR A 116 19.74 -4.59 -2.36
N TYR A 117 18.44 -4.31 -2.22
CA TYR A 117 17.47 -4.48 -3.30
C TYR A 117 17.16 -3.13 -3.91
N ARG A 118 17.82 -2.79 -5.04
CA ARG A 118 17.57 -1.52 -5.73
C ARG A 118 16.18 -1.48 -6.34
N VAL A 119 15.58 -0.28 -6.36
CA VAL A 119 14.31 -0.08 -7.07
C VAL A 119 14.59 -0.12 -8.57
N GLN A 120 13.90 -0.98 -9.31
CA GLN A 120 14.09 -1.10 -10.75
C GLN A 120 13.03 -0.31 -11.54
N GLN A 121 11.76 -0.46 -11.15
CA GLN A 121 10.65 0.18 -11.84
C GLN A 121 9.74 0.90 -10.85
N VAL A 122 9.28 2.10 -11.23
CA VAL A 122 8.22 2.83 -10.52
C VAL A 122 7.03 2.96 -11.45
N LEU A 123 5.88 2.48 -10.97
CA LEU A 123 4.60 2.50 -11.69
C LEU A 123 3.70 3.55 -11.06
N THR A 124 3.31 4.53 -11.88
CA THR A 124 2.40 5.61 -11.52
C THR A 124 1.25 5.64 -12.53
N ASP A 125 0.17 6.35 -12.19
CA ASP A 125 -0.78 6.75 -13.21
C ASP A 125 -0.21 7.89 -14.07
N LYS A 126 -0.97 8.38 -15.05
CA LYS A 126 -0.56 9.51 -15.90
C LYS A 126 -0.80 10.87 -15.23
N GLY A 127 -0.89 10.93 -13.90
CA GLY A 127 -1.08 12.16 -13.14
C GLY A 127 0.08 13.14 -13.33
N GLY A 128 -0.24 14.43 -13.44
CA GLY A 128 0.76 15.48 -13.63
C GLY A 128 1.71 15.63 -12.43
N GLU A 129 1.29 15.18 -11.25
CA GLU A 129 2.11 15.08 -10.05
C GLU A 129 3.27 14.08 -10.20
N PHE A 130 3.09 13.03 -11.01
CA PHE A 130 4.08 11.99 -11.24
C PHE A 130 4.87 12.19 -12.54
N VAL A 131 4.34 12.97 -13.49
CA VAL A 131 4.95 13.18 -14.81
C VAL A 131 5.50 14.61 -14.90
N ASN A 132 6.78 14.77 -14.57
CA ASN A 132 7.48 16.06 -14.62
C ASN A 132 9.01 15.86 -14.80
N GLY A 133 9.69 16.89 -15.33
CA GLY A 133 11.12 16.80 -15.65
C GLY A 133 12.04 16.57 -14.44
N ASP A 134 11.66 17.03 -13.25
CA ASP A 134 12.45 16.81 -12.02
C ASP A 134 12.50 15.33 -11.64
N ILE A 135 11.33 14.65 -11.59
CA ILE A 135 11.29 13.24 -11.22
C ILE A 135 11.83 12.34 -12.34
N ASP A 136 11.54 12.66 -13.60
CA ASP A 136 12.05 11.88 -14.74
C ASP A 136 13.59 11.98 -14.84
N GLY A 137 14.17 13.17 -14.60
CA GLY A 137 15.62 13.36 -14.52
C GLY A 137 16.24 12.59 -13.36
N TRP A 138 15.58 12.57 -12.20
CA TRP A 138 16.05 11.82 -11.04
C TRP A 138 15.99 10.30 -11.28
N TYR A 139 14.89 9.78 -11.84
CA TYR A 139 14.79 8.37 -12.21
C TYR A 139 15.90 7.96 -13.19
N SER A 140 16.15 8.79 -14.20
CA SER A 140 17.22 8.55 -15.19
C SER A 140 18.60 8.49 -14.52
N ALA A 141 18.88 9.39 -13.58
CA ALA A 141 20.15 9.41 -12.86
C ALA A 141 20.39 8.17 -11.97
N TYR A 142 19.33 7.54 -11.49
CA TYR A 142 19.39 6.32 -10.66
C TYR A 142 19.14 5.03 -11.45
N GLY A 143 18.90 5.12 -12.76
CA GLY A 143 18.60 3.98 -13.62
C GLY A 143 17.25 3.32 -13.33
N ILE A 144 16.28 4.09 -12.83
CA ILE A 144 14.93 3.63 -12.50
C ILE A 144 14.03 3.82 -13.72
N GLU A 145 13.31 2.77 -14.11
CA GLU A 145 12.33 2.86 -15.19
C GLU A 145 11.00 3.40 -14.68
N HIS A 146 10.55 4.52 -15.24
CA HIS A 146 9.26 5.10 -14.93
C HIS A 146 8.18 4.58 -15.90
N VAL A 147 7.34 3.66 -15.43
CA VAL A 147 6.26 3.08 -16.21
C VAL A 147 4.96 3.83 -15.92
N LYS A 148 4.46 4.55 -16.92
CA LYS A 148 3.22 5.32 -16.83
C LYS A 148 2.04 4.47 -17.25
N VAL A 149 1.15 4.21 -16.31
CA VAL A 149 0.11 3.19 -16.48
C VAL A 149 -1.24 3.85 -16.71
N GLY A 150 -1.96 3.40 -17.74
CA GLY A 150 -3.32 3.87 -18.03
C GLY A 150 -4.38 3.24 -17.11
N PRO A 151 -5.61 3.79 -17.07
CA PRO A 151 -6.72 3.20 -16.35
C PRO A 151 -6.93 1.74 -16.81
N LYS A 152 -7.01 0.79 -15.88
CA LYS A 152 -7.26 -0.66 -16.09
C LYS A 152 -6.06 -1.55 -16.48
N SER A 153 -4.81 -1.18 -16.22
CA SER A 153 -3.73 -2.16 -16.37
C SER A 153 -3.90 -3.34 -15.42
N SER A 154 -3.55 -4.55 -15.87
CA SER A 154 -3.62 -5.77 -15.07
C SER A 154 -2.79 -5.67 -13.78
N GLN A 155 -1.65 -4.97 -13.85
CA GLN A 155 -0.66 -4.83 -12.78
C GLN A 155 -1.12 -3.87 -11.67
N LEU A 156 -1.81 -2.77 -12.00
CA LEU A 156 -2.39 -1.86 -11.01
C LEU A 156 -3.51 -2.50 -10.20
N ASN A 157 -4.16 -3.58 -10.66
CA ASN A 157 -5.22 -4.24 -9.86
C ASN A 157 -4.71 -4.66 -8.47
N LEU A 158 -3.40 -4.91 -8.30
CA LEU A 158 -2.82 -5.19 -6.99
C LEU A 158 -2.77 -3.94 -6.11
N CYS A 159 -2.31 -2.82 -6.67
CA CYS A 159 -2.30 -1.52 -5.99
C CYS A 159 -3.71 -1.04 -5.67
N GLU A 160 -4.61 -1.06 -6.66
CA GLU A 160 -6.03 -0.71 -6.53
C GLU A 160 -6.71 -1.53 -5.42
N ARG A 161 -6.45 -2.84 -5.34
CA ARG A 161 -6.99 -3.68 -4.26
C ARG A 161 -6.44 -3.30 -2.89
N THR A 162 -5.14 -3.04 -2.79
CA THR A 162 -4.54 -2.57 -1.53
C THR A 162 -5.14 -1.24 -1.12
N HIS A 163 -5.27 -0.31 -2.05
CA HIS A 163 -5.88 1.00 -1.85
C HIS A 163 -7.34 0.85 -1.36
N GLN A 164 -8.17 0.07 -2.05
CA GLN A 164 -9.55 -0.23 -1.62
C GLN A 164 -9.59 -0.84 -0.22
N SER A 165 -8.66 -1.75 0.10
CA SER A 165 -8.56 -2.36 1.42
C SER A 165 -8.23 -1.33 2.50
N LEU A 166 -7.27 -0.44 2.26
CA LEU A 166 -6.90 0.63 3.20
C LEU A 166 -8.06 1.60 3.44
N MET A 167 -8.79 1.98 2.37
CA MET A 167 -9.99 2.80 2.49
C MET A 167 -11.09 2.10 3.30
N GLY A 168 -11.36 0.82 3.01
CA GLY A 168 -12.36 0.03 3.72
C GLY A 168 -12.02 -0.10 5.21
N MET A 169 -10.75 -0.38 5.54
CA MET A 169 -10.26 -0.44 6.92
C MET A 169 -10.42 0.90 7.64
N THR A 170 -10.02 2.00 7.01
CA THR A 170 -10.12 3.35 7.57
C THR A 170 -11.58 3.70 7.86
N LYS A 171 -12.48 3.48 6.89
CA LYS A 171 -13.92 3.74 7.04
C LYS A 171 -14.54 2.90 8.14
N ALA A 172 -14.21 1.61 8.21
CA ALA A 172 -14.72 0.72 9.25
C ALA A 172 -14.26 1.15 10.66
N MET A 173 -12.98 1.50 10.81
CA MET A 173 -12.46 2.01 12.09
C MET A 173 -13.15 3.30 12.51
N MET A 174 -13.30 4.26 11.60
CA MET A 174 -13.96 5.54 11.86
C MET A 174 -15.45 5.36 12.20
N ALA A 175 -16.15 4.46 11.49
CA ALA A 175 -17.55 4.17 11.74
C ALA A 175 -17.77 3.51 13.12
N GLN A 176 -16.89 2.57 13.50
CA GLN A 176 -16.99 1.87 14.78
C GLN A 176 -16.60 2.76 15.97
N SER A 177 -15.59 3.62 15.83
CA SER A 177 -15.11 4.44 16.94
C SER A 177 -16.02 5.61 17.30
N GLY A 178 -16.87 6.06 16.36
CA GLY A 178 -17.68 7.27 16.52
C GLY A 178 -16.83 8.55 16.58
N PHE A 179 -15.56 8.49 16.14
CA PHE A 179 -14.65 9.62 16.22
C PHE A 179 -14.98 10.73 15.22
N PRO A 180 -14.60 11.99 15.53
CA PRO A 180 -14.72 13.10 14.58
C PRO A 180 -13.99 12.79 13.27
N ARG A 181 -14.57 13.20 12.13
CA ARG A 181 -13.98 12.94 10.80
C ARG A 181 -12.52 13.40 10.69
N SER A 182 -12.13 14.43 11.44
CA SER A 182 -10.75 14.95 11.50
C SER A 182 -9.70 13.91 11.91
N LEU A 183 -10.09 12.80 12.56
CA LEU A 183 -9.19 11.72 12.96
C LEU A 183 -8.99 10.64 11.88
N TRP A 184 -9.57 10.80 10.69
CA TRP A 184 -9.33 9.89 9.56
C TRP A 184 -7.83 9.66 9.23
N PRO A 185 -6.91 10.65 9.36
CA PRO A 185 -5.49 10.42 9.08
C PRO A 185 -4.88 9.38 10.03
N GLU A 186 -5.26 9.42 11.31
CA GLU A 186 -4.78 8.46 12.31
C GLU A 186 -5.36 7.07 12.08
N ALA A 187 -6.66 6.99 11.75
CA ALA A 187 -7.28 5.74 11.35
C ALA A 187 -6.61 5.13 10.12
N MET A 188 -6.22 5.95 9.14
CA MET A 188 -5.54 5.47 7.94
C MET A 188 -4.10 5.01 8.22
N ARG A 189 -3.35 5.71 9.06
CA ARG A 189 -2.03 5.25 9.54
C ARG A 189 -2.14 3.91 10.26
N ASN A 190 -3.13 3.76 11.14
CA ASN A 190 -3.38 2.49 11.82
C ASN A 190 -3.80 1.38 10.83
N ALA A 191 -4.60 1.70 9.81
CA ALA A 191 -4.97 0.74 8.78
C ALA A 191 -3.74 0.19 8.04
N VAL A 192 -2.79 1.06 7.66
CA VAL A 192 -1.53 0.66 7.01
C VAL A 192 -0.68 -0.18 7.95
N TYR A 193 -0.55 0.24 9.21
CA TYR A 193 0.18 -0.50 10.24
C TYR A 193 -0.34 -1.93 10.39
N ILE A 194 -1.66 -2.11 10.52
CA ILE A 194 -2.29 -3.42 10.62
C ILE A 194 -2.08 -4.20 9.32
N LYS A 195 -2.30 -3.57 8.16
CA LYS A 195 -2.18 -4.23 6.85
C LYS A 195 -0.76 -4.76 6.59
N ASN A 196 0.27 -4.10 7.07
CA ASN A 196 1.67 -4.57 6.99
C ASN A 196 2.01 -5.65 8.03
N ARG A 197 1.09 -6.01 8.93
CA ARG A 197 1.31 -7.03 9.97
C ARG A 197 0.32 -8.19 9.89
N VAL A 198 -0.45 -8.24 8.81
CA VAL A 198 -1.44 -9.29 8.57
C VAL A 198 -0.99 -10.12 7.37
N TYR A 199 -1.20 -11.44 7.49
CA TYR A 199 -0.87 -12.40 6.44
C TYR A 199 -1.56 -12.05 5.12
N ASN A 200 -0.78 -11.92 4.06
CA ASN A 200 -1.27 -11.66 2.72
C ASN A 200 -1.30 -12.96 1.91
N MET A 201 -2.49 -13.41 1.53
CA MET A 201 -2.69 -14.66 0.78
C MET A 201 -2.03 -14.62 -0.60
N GLY A 202 -1.91 -13.44 -1.21
CA GLY A 202 -1.31 -13.26 -2.53
C GLY A 202 0.21 -13.50 -2.54
N THR A 203 0.89 -13.17 -1.44
CA THR A 203 2.33 -13.42 -1.25
C THR A 203 2.64 -14.62 -0.37
N GLN A 204 1.62 -15.20 0.27
CA GLN A 204 1.75 -16.24 1.28
C GLN A 204 2.70 -15.86 2.43
N ALA A 205 2.82 -14.56 2.72
CA ALA A 205 3.72 -14.01 3.73
C ALA A 205 3.08 -12.80 4.41
N ILE A 206 3.66 -12.38 5.52
CA ILE A 206 3.40 -11.06 6.10
C ILE A 206 4.32 -10.07 5.38
N PRO A 207 3.78 -8.97 4.82
CA PRO A 207 4.58 -7.92 4.18
C PRO A 207 5.69 -7.37 5.08
#